data_AF-A0A1S0TNS1-F1
#
_entry.id   AF-A0A1S0TNS1-F1
#
_cell.length_a   1.000
_cell.length_b   1.000
_cell.length_c   1.000
_cell.angle_alpha   90.00
_cell.angle_beta   90.00
_cell.angle_gamma   90.00
#
_symmetry.space_group_name_H-M   'P 1'
#
loop_
_entity.id
_entity.type
_entity.pdbx_description
1 polymer ?
#
loop_
_entity_poly.entity_id
_entity_poly.type
_entity_poly.pdbx_seq_one_letter_code
_entity_poly.pdbx_strand_id
1 'polypeptide(L)'
;MAKSTSCTENLSDGKELERFYELLIEASQKVQEMKLKEGGNSELNALEDDNAPYILSAVSYKEPLKKNPKHVLHVMKRLHSMTTAEMQKELKKAHIDSRGKRSQLYNRLKKYFRKEFAIIKNAEPLRNKTETFYDYFVVIDFECTCEADLYDYNHEIIEFPAILVDVRKKEIVDVFHSYVRPLANPQLSEFCSAFTGITQEMVDKALPFIDVLDSFRAWMQLHHLGQKEVRYAFVTDGPWDIAKFFQMQCIQSKLNPIPHDFRFYVNVRRSFANKYCKKHPTQKINLSRMLTSLNMKFEGREHSGLDDSKNIAKIVIRMLGDKSELRVNEKLVRIKDGEKAKLLPDMNKEDRDRQTWRNNLPYMVQQISRDSFVSGEYLDCDTCDEGD
;
A
#
# COMPACT_ATOMS: atom_id res chain seq x y z
N MET A 1 -70.73 11.88 9.08
CA MET A 1 -69.62 11.75 8.12
C MET A 1 -68.60 10.80 8.73
N ALA A 2 -68.71 9.50 8.40
CA ALA A 2 -67.80 8.75 7.51
C ALA A 2 -66.38 8.59 8.12
N LYS A 3 -66.15 7.49 8.85
CA LYS A 3 -65.51 6.22 8.42
C LYS A 3 -64.00 6.20 8.73
N SER A 4 -63.62 5.46 9.77
CA SER A 4 -62.29 4.88 9.95
C SER A 4 -62.48 3.38 10.16
N THR A 5 -62.06 2.59 9.17
CA THR A 5 -62.19 1.14 9.12
C THR A 5 -60.85 0.47 9.45
N SER A 6 -60.96 -0.52 10.35
CA SER A 6 -60.18 -1.76 10.49
C SER A 6 -58.65 -1.72 10.44
N CYS A 7 -58.06 -2.09 11.57
CA CYS A 7 -56.79 -2.81 11.61
C CYS A 7 -56.99 -4.10 12.40
N THR A 8 -57.55 -5.11 11.72
CA THR A 8 -57.53 -6.51 12.17
C THR A 8 -57.27 -7.36 10.94
N GLU A 9 -56.01 -7.75 10.74
CA GLU A 9 -55.59 -8.95 9.99
C GLU A 9 -54.07 -8.94 9.92
N ASN A 10 -53.41 -9.85 10.66
CA ASN A 10 -52.07 -10.38 10.37
C ASN A 10 -51.65 -11.43 11.43
N LEU A 11 -52.50 -12.44 11.64
CA LEU A 11 -52.20 -13.61 12.47
C LEU A 11 -52.36 -14.94 11.71
N SER A 12 -52.68 -14.90 10.41
CA SER A 12 -52.90 -16.08 9.55
C SER A 12 -51.65 -16.54 8.79
N ASP A 13 -50.78 -15.61 8.38
CA ASP A 13 -49.65 -15.91 7.47
C ASP A 13 -48.51 -16.72 8.12
N GLY A 14 -48.26 -16.50 9.41
CA GLY A 14 -47.15 -17.18 10.11
C GLY A 14 -47.39 -18.69 10.29
N LYS A 15 -48.64 -19.08 10.57
CA LYS A 15 -49.00 -20.48 10.81
C LYS A 15 -49.08 -21.31 9.53
N GLU A 16 -49.45 -20.69 8.41
CA GLU A 16 -49.45 -21.37 7.11
C GLU A 16 -48.03 -21.60 6.59
N LEU A 17 -47.12 -20.64 6.82
CA LEU A 17 -45.73 -20.77 6.44
C LEU A 17 -45.00 -21.86 7.25
N GLU A 18 -45.27 -21.94 8.55
CA GLU A 18 -44.69 -22.96 9.43
C GLU A 18 -45.19 -24.37 9.06
N ARG A 19 -46.49 -24.50 8.79
CA ARG A 19 -47.10 -25.75 8.30
C ARG A 19 -46.55 -26.19 6.94
N PHE A 20 -46.21 -25.23 6.06
CA PHE A 20 -45.60 -25.51 4.76
C PHE A 20 -44.18 -26.10 4.91
N TYR A 21 -43.38 -25.56 5.84
CA TYR A 21 -42.03 -26.07 6.10
C TYR A 21 -42.05 -27.45 6.77
N GLU A 22 -43.00 -27.72 7.67
CA GLU A 22 -43.18 -29.05 8.26
C GLU A 22 -43.53 -30.11 7.20
N LEU A 23 -44.45 -29.81 6.28
CA LEU A 23 -44.81 -30.71 5.18
C LEU A 23 -43.65 -31.01 4.22
N LEU A 24 -42.77 -30.03 3.98
CA LEU A 24 -41.57 -30.22 3.15
C LEU A 24 -40.54 -31.15 3.80
N ILE A 25 -40.37 -31.03 5.12
CA ILE A 25 -39.44 -31.89 5.87
C ILE A 25 -39.98 -33.33 5.90
N GLU A 26 -41.29 -33.51 6.12
CA GLU A 26 -41.94 -34.82 6.18
C GLU A 26 -41.93 -35.53 4.81
N ALA A 27 -42.15 -34.78 3.71
CA ALA A 27 -42.02 -35.29 2.35
C ALA A 27 -40.58 -35.70 2.01
N SER A 28 -39.59 -34.94 2.46
CA SER A 28 -38.17 -35.25 2.24
C SER A 28 -37.75 -36.55 2.94
N GLN A 29 -38.23 -36.75 4.17
CA GLN A 29 -37.96 -37.97 4.95
C GLN A 29 -38.61 -39.20 4.32
N LYS A 30 -39.86 -39.10 3.83
CA LYS A 30 -40.55 -40.20 3.11
C LYS A 30 -39.83 -40.62 1.83
N VAL A 31 -39.28 -39.66 1.08
CA VAL A 31 -38.51 -39.95 -0.15
C VAL A 31 -37.19 -40.65 0.17
N GLN A 32 -36.54 -40.30 1.28
CA GLN A 32 -35.32 -41.00 1.73
C GLN A 32 -35.63 -42.43 2.21
N GLU A 33 -36.74 -42.64 2.93
CA GLU A 33 -37.17 -43.98 3.36
C GLU A 33 -37.58 -44.87 2.18
N MET A 34 -38.19 -44.32 1.13
CA MET A 34 -38.50 -45.05 -0.10
C MET A 34 -37.23 -45.48 -0.85
N LYS A 35 -36.23 -44.59 -0.95
CA LYS A 35 -34.93 -44.91 -1.57
C LYS A 35 -34.13 -45.96 -0.81
N LEU A 36 -34.31 -46.06 0.51
CA LEU A 36 -33.68 -47.10 1.34
C LEU A 36 -34.40 -48.47 1.23
N LYS A 37 -35.66 -48.50 0.79
CA LYS A 37 -36.45 -49.74 0.63
C LYS A 37 -36.31 -50.42 -0.74
N GLU A 38 -35.87 -49.70 -1.78
CA GLU A 38 -35.74 -50.25 -3.15
C GLU A 38 -34.31 -50.74 -3.51
N GLY A 39 -33.35 -50.67 -2.58
CA GLY A 39 -31.98 -51.14 -2.79
C GLY A 39 -31.81 -52.65 -2.57
N GLY A 40 -32.35 -53.48 -3.46
CA GLY A 40 -32.23 -54.94 -3.40
C GLY A 40 -32.20 -55.64 -4.76
N ASN A 41 -30.99 -55.80 -5.30
CA ASN A 41 -30.54 -56.82 -6.26
C ASN A 41 -31.00 -56.83 -7.75
N SER A 42 -29.97 -57.05 -8.57
CA SER A 42 -29.90 -57.74 -9.89
C SER A 42 -29.85 -56.92 -11.18
N GLU A 43 -28.80 -57.26 -11.94
CA GLU A 43 -28.43 -56.89 -13.31
C GLU A 43 -29.44 -57.40 -14.35
N LEU A 44 -29.67 -56.66 -15.45
CA LEU A 44 -29.64 -57.14 -16.86
C LEU A 44 -30.35 -56.18 -17.84
N ASN A 45 -29.57 -55.74 -18.84
CA ASN A 45 -29.86 -55.45 -20.26
C ASN A 45 -31.09 -54.61 -20.72
N ALA A 46 -30.71 -53.49 -21.34
CA ALA A 46 -31.30 -52.73 -22.45
C ALA A 46 -32.58 -53.24 -23.13
N LEU A 47 -33.57 -52.35 -23.23
CA LEU A 47 -34.29 -52.00 -24.47
C LEU A 47 -34.91 -50.59 -24.29
N GLU A 48 -34.91 -49.83 -25.37
CA GLU A 48 -35.31 -48.42 -25.49
C GLU A 48 -36.76 -48.16 -25.04
N ASP A 49 -36.96 -47.13 -24.22
CA ASP A 49 -38.25 -46.42 -24.12
C ASP A 49 -38.02 -44.93 -24.42
N ASP A 50 -38.18 -44.60 -25.69
CA ASP A 50 -38.35 -43.25 -26.22
C ASP A 50 -39.70 -42.69 -25.73
N ASN A 51 -39.74 -42.05 -24.55
CA ASN A 51 -40.61 -40.90 -24.19
C ASN A 51 -40.70 -40.65 -22.67
N ALA A 52 -39.61 -40.23 -22.04
CA ALA A 52 -39.70 -39.48 -20.79
C ALA A 52 -39.58 -37.97 -21.10
N PRO A 53 -40.69 -37.21 -21.13
CA PRO A 53 -40.59 -35.78 -21.39
C PRO A 53 -40.01 -35.14 -20.12
N TYR A 54 -38.86 -34.47 -20.26
CA TYR A 54 -38.27 -33.53 -19.29
C TYR A 54 -37.38 -34.07 -18.16
N ILE A 55 -36.54 -35.09 -18.37
CA ILE A 55 -35.33 -35.25 -17.53
C ILE A 55 -34.18 -34.51 -18.21
N LEU A 56 -33.96 -33.24 -17.81
CA LEU A 56 -32.75 -32.51 -18.17
C LEU A 56 -31.54 -33.27 -17.62
N SER A 57 -30.65 -33.73 -18.50
CA SER A 57 -29.36 -34.30 -18.06
C SER A 57 -28.71 -33.33 -17.08
N ALA A 58 -28.34 -33.82 -15.89
CA ALA A 58 -27.60 -33.06 -14.92
C ALA A 58 -26.21 -32.77 -15.49
N VAL A 59 -26.09 -31.66 -16.23
CA VAL A 59 -24.79 -31.18 -16.68
C VAL A 59 -24.01 -30.82 -15.41
N SER A 60 -22.96 -31.58 -15.12
CA SER A 60 -22.05 -31.26 -14.02
C SER A 60 -21.65 -29.78 -14.15
N TYR A 61 -21.88 -28.99 -13.11
CA TYR A 61 -21.44 -27.60 -13.09
C TYR A 61 -19.93 -27.56 -13.29
N LYS A 62 -19.49 -27.16 -14.49
CA LYS A 62 -18.12 -26.74 -14.74
C LYS A 62 -18.04 -25.29 -14.31
N GLU A 63 -17.18 -24.99 -13.32
CA GLU A 63 -16.82 -23.63 -12.95
C GLU A 63 -16.57 -22.84 -14.25
N PRO A 64 -17.25 -21.69 -14.49
CA PRO A 64 -17.18 -21.01 -15.76
C PRO A 64 -15.72 -20.76 -16.14
N LEU A 65 -15.34 -21.13 -17.38
CA LEU A 65 -14.00 -20.92 -17.93
C LEU A 65 -13.53 -19.50 -17.58
N LYS A 66 -12.60 -19.40 -16.62
CA LYS A 66 -11.96 -18.13 -16.25
C LYS A 66 -11.28 -17.62 -17.52
N LYS A 67 -11.85 -16.58 -18.16
CA LYS A 67 -11.26 -15.92 -19.33
C LYS A 67 -9.81 -15.55 -18.99
N ASN A 68 -8.87 -15.75 -19.91
CA ASN A 68 -7.45 -15.50 -19.67
C ASN A 68 -7.22 -14.08 -19.10
N PRO A 69 -6.78 -13.93 -17.84
CA PRO A 69 -6.67 -12.62 -17.19
C PRO A 69 -5.72 -11.68 -17.93
N LYS A 70 -4.62 -12.22 -18.47
CA LYS A 70 -3.64 -11.44 -19.25
C LYS A 70 -4.27 -10.84 -20.51
N HIS A 71 -5.18 -11.57 -21.15
CA HIS A 71 -5.88 -11.10 -22.35
C HIS A 71 -6.85 -9.96 -22.04
N VAL A 72 -7.64 -10.08 -20.97
CA VAL A 72 -8.58 -9.03 -20.55
C VAL A 72 -7.85 -7.74 -20.17
N LEU A 73 -6.72 -7.86 -19.44
CA LEU A 73 -5.84 -6.74 -19.12
C LEU A 73 -5.23 -6.10 -20.36
N HIS A 74 -4.76 -6.90 -21.33
CA HIS A 74 -4.20 -6.42 -22.59
C HIS A 74 -5.21 -5.59 -23.40
N VAL A 75 -6.42 -6.13 -23.60
CA VAL A 75 -7.48 -5.44 -24.36
C VAL A 75 -7.91 -4.15 -23.66
N MET A 76 -8.04 -4.15 -22.33
CA MET A 76 -8.42 -2.96 -21.57
C MET A 76 -7.36 -1.85 -21.61
N LYS A 77 -6.06 -2.20 -21.52
CA LYS A 77 -4.97 -1.22 -21.62
C LYS A 77 -4.90 -0.55 -22.99
N ARG A 78 -5.14 -1.32 -24.06
CA ARG A 78 -5.06 -0.82 -25.45
C ARG A 78 -6.39 -0.28 -26.00
N LEU A 79 -7.49 -0.38 -25.24
CA LEU A 79 -8.84 -0.10 -25.72
C LEU A 79 -8.99 1.26 -26.42
N HIS A 80 -8.33 2.29 -25.90
CA HIS A 80 -8.36 3.65 -26.46
C HIS A 80 -7.54 3.80 -27.75
N SER A 81 -6.46 3.03 -27.90
CA SER A 81 -5.55 3.07 -29.04
C SER A 81 -5.84 2.01 -30.10
N MET A 82 -6.78 1.08 -29.86
CA MET A 82 -7.16 0.04 -30.82
C MET A 82 -7.79 0.64 -32.08
N THR A 83 -7.48 0.08 -33.24
CA THR A 83 -8.12 0.39 -34.53
C THR A 83 -9.51 -0.24 -34.63
N THR A 84 -10.33 0.22 -35.59
CA THR A 84 -11.67 -0.35 -35.83
C THR A 84 -11.59 -1.85 -36.17
N ALA A 85 -10.60 -2.26 -36.97
CA ALA A 85 -10.38 -3.65 -37.34
C ALA A 85 -9.99 -4.52 -36.12
N GLU A 86 -9.12 -4.02 -35.23
CA GLU A 86 -8.77 -4.72 -33.99
C GLU A 86 -9.98 -4.84 -33.05
N MET A 87 -10.80 -3.79 -32.91
CA MET A 87 -12.02 -3.86 -32.11
C MET A 87 -13.02 -4.89 -32.66
N GLN A 88 -13.18 -4.96 -33.99
CA GLN A 88 -14.02 -5.97 -34.63
C GLN A 88 -13.49 -7.38 -34.41
N LYS A 89 -12.16 -7.57 -34.49
CA LYS A 89 -11.51 -8.86 -34.22
C LYS A 89 -11.77 -9.32 -32.78
N GLU A 90 -11.63 -8.43 -31.81
CA GLU A 90 -11.90 -8.76 -30.40
C GLU A 90 -13.39 -9.01 -30.11
N LEU A 91 -14.30 -8.26 -30.73
CA LEU A 91 -15.75 -8.52 -30.63
C LEU A 91 -16.13 -9.87 -31.26
N LYS A 92 -15.55 -10.23 -32.40
CA LYS A 92 -15.75 -11.55 -33.04
C LYS A 92 -15.26 -12.69 -32.15
N LYS A 93 -14.05 -12.56 -31.58
CA LYS A 93 -13.51 -13.53 -30.60
C LYS A 93 -14.40 -13.67 -29.36
N ALA A 94 -15.05 -12.59 -28.95
CA ALA A 94 -15.97 -12.57 -27.82
C ALA A 94 -17.40 -13.02 -28.18
N HIS A 95 -17.67 -13.38 -29.43
CA HIS A 95 -18.99 -13.72 -29.97
C HIS A 95 -20.04 -12.61 -29.77
N ILE A 96 -19.64 -11.35 -30.00
CA ILE A 96 -20.48 -10.15 -29.90
C ILE A 96 -20.60 -9.50 -31.28
N ASP A 97 -21.74 -8.85 -31.54
CA ASP A 97 -21.95 -8.10 -32.79
C ASP A 97 -20.81 -7.10 -33.06
N SER A 98 -20.09 -7.36 -34.15
CA SER A 98 -18.92 -6.61 -34.59
C SER A 98 -19.25 -5.57 -35.67
N ARG A 99 -20.52 -5.25 -35.93
CA ARG A 99 -20.93 -4.27 -36.94
C ARG A 99 -21.11 -2.87 -36.35
N GLY A 100 -20.88 -1.83 -37.14
CA GLY A 100 -21.16 -0.44 -36.77
C GLY A 100 -19.93 0.47 -36.75
N LYS A 101 -20.16 1.72 -36.32
CA LYS A 101 -19.13 2.77 -36.26
C LYS A 101 -18.16 2.50 -35.09
N ARG A 102 -16.94 3.03 -35.18
CA ARG A 102 -15.87 2.89 -34.17
C ARG A 102 -16.36 3.13 -32.73
N SER A 103 -17.15 4.18 -32.50
CA SER A 103 -17.69 4.52 -31.17
C SER A 103 -18.63 3.44 -30.61
N GLN A 104 -19.43 2.80 -31.46
CA GLN A 104 -20.35 1.73 -31.08
C GLN A 104 -19.58 0.45 -30.73
N LEU A 105 -18.57 0.09 -31.54
CA LEU A 105 -17.69 -1.05 -31.28
C LEU A 105 -16.92 -0.86 -29.97
N TYR A 106 -16.36 0.33 -29.76
CA TYR A 106 -15.68 0.71 -28.53
C TYR A 106 -16.60 0.56 -27.31
N ASN A 107 -17.83 1.06 -27.36
CA ASN A 107 -18.77 0.96 -26.23
C ASN A 107 -19.15 -0.48 -25.91
N ARG A 108 -19.38 -1.33 -26.93
CA ARG A 108 -19.66 -2.76 -26.72
C ARG A 108 -18.47 -3.50 -26.12
N LEU A 109 -17.28 -3.26 -26.67
CA LEU A 109 -16.03 -3.87 -26.21
C LEU A 109 -15.72 -3.45 -24.77
N LYS A 110 -15.85 -2.15 -24.46
CA LYS A 110 -15.75 -1.60 -23.11
C LYS A 110 -16.75 -2.25 -22.16
N LYS A 111 -18.02 -2.33 -22.53
CA LYS A 111 -19.08 -2.93 -21.69
C LYS A 111 -18.78 -4.39 -21.39
N TYR A 112 -18.37 -5.16 -22.39
CA TYR A 112 -18.06 -6.57 -22.25
C TYR A 112 -16.85 -6.82 -21.35
N PHE A 113 -15.72 -6.19 -21.65
CA PHE A 113 -14.49 -6.40 -20.88
C PHE A 113 -14.54 -5.73 -19.50
N ARG A 114 -15.43 -4.75 -19.24
CA ARG A 114 -15.51 -4.05 -17.94
C ARG A 114 -15.97 -4.96 -16.82
N LYS A 115 -16.90 -5.89 -17.08
CA LYS A 115 -17.37 -6.86 -16.09
C LYS A 115 -16.24 -7.84 -15.72
N GLU A 116 -15.55 -8.37 -16.72
CA GLU A 116 -14.42 -9.29 -16.53
C GLU A 116 -13.21 -8.61 -15.91
N PHE A 117 -12.90 -7.39 -16.33
CA PHE A 117 -11.84 -6.58 -15.74
C PHE A 117 -12.14 -6.25 -14.28
N ALA A 118 -13.41 -5.98 -13.92
CA ALA A 118 -13.81 -5.80 -12.54
C ALA A 118 -13.62 -7.09 -11.74
N ILE A 119 -13.99 -8.26 -12.28
CA ILE A 119 -13.80 -9.57 -11.63
C ILE A 119 -12.30 -9.87 -11.45
N ILE A 120 -11.46 -9.66 -12.46
CA ILE A 120 -10.00 -9.86 -12.39
C ILE A 120 -9.35 -8.86 -11.43
N LYS A 121 -9.77 -7.59 -11.45
CA LYS A 121 -9.30 -6.57 -10.50
C LYS A 121 -9.72 -6.89 -9.07
N ASN A 122 -10.85 -7.59 -8.89
CA ASN A 122 -11.39 -7.98 -7.58
C ASN A 122 -10.94 -9.37 -7.12
N ALA A 123 -10.39 -10.21 -8.01
CA ALA A 123 -9.86 -11.53 -7.69
C ALA A 123 -8.62 -11.39 -6.79
N GLU A 124 -8.58 -12.19 -5.73
CA GLU A 124 -7.64 -12.09 -4.61
C GLU A 124 -6.12 -12.09 -4.91
N PRO A 125 -5.58 -12.67 -6.00
CA PRO A 125 -4.13 -12.65 -6.23
C PRO A 125 -3.54 -11.25 -6.47
N LEU A 126 -4.37 -10.21 -6.64
CA LEU A 126 -3.96 -8.82 -6.87
C LEU A 126 -4.28 -7.89 -5.69
N ARG A 127 -4.78 -8.42 -4.56
CA ARG A 127 -5.27 -7.61 -3.44
C ARG A 127 -4.19 -7.18 -2.44
N ASN A 128 -3.04 -7.86 -2.38
CA ASN A 128 -1.85 -7.32 -1.70
C ASN A 128 -0.76 -6.98 -2.71
N LYS A 129 -0.98 -5.89 -3.44
CA LYS A 129 0.01 -5.34 -4.38
C LYS A 129 1.35 -5.08 -3.71
N THR A 130 1.35 -4.69 -2.44
CA THR A 130 2.58 -4.40 -1.68
C THR A 130 3.52 -5.62 -1.62
N GLU A 131 3.00 -6.82 -1.33
CA GLU A 131 3.78 -8.08 -1.28
C GLU A 131 4.40 -8.44 -2.65
N THR A 132 3.78 -7.97 -3.74
CA THR A 132 4.33 -8.16 -5.09
C THR A 132 5.49 -7.23 -5.41
N PHE A 133 5.79 -6.24 -4.58
CA PHE A 133 6.90 -5.30 -4.78
C PHE A 133 7.97 -5.41 -3.70
N TYR A 134 7.60 -5.76 -2.47
CA TYR A 134 8.50 -5.79 -1.33
C TYR A 134 8.30 -7.06 -0.52
N ASP A 135 9.41 -7.62 -0.08
CA ASP A 135 9.45 -8.70 0.90
C ASP A 135 9.64 -8.09 2.30
N TYR A 136 10.40 -6.99 2.41
CA TYR A 136 10.62 -6.27 3.67
C TYR A 136 10.36 -4.76 3.57
N PHE A 137 10.01 -4.15 4.70
CA PHE A 137 10.12 -2.71 4.91
C PHE A 137 11.14 -2.41 6.00
N VAL A 138 11.92 -1.36 5.78
CA VAL A 138 12.87 -0.83 6.76
C VAL A 138 12.34 0.52 7.22
N VAL A 139 11.73 0.55 8.41
CA VAL A 139 11.11 1.75 8.98
C VAL A 139 12.17 2.53 9.75
N ILE A 140 12.35 3.82 9.42
CA ILE A 140 13.37 4.69 9.99
C ILE A 140 12.72 5.99 10.45
N ASP A 141 13.16 6.49 11.61
CA ASP A 141 12.81 7.80 12.16
C ASP A 141 14.04 8.36 12.89
N PHE A 142 14.69 9.37 12.30
CA PHE A 142 15.95 9.89 12.85
C PHE A 142 15.69 10.94 13.92
N GLU A 143 16.41 10.87 15.04
CA GLU A 143 16.55 12.01 15.93
C GLU A 143 17.82 12.79 15.58
N CYS A 144 17.72 14.12 15.65
CA CYS A 144 18.80 15.02 15.28
C CYS A 144 19.07 16.06 16.39
N THR A 145 20.29 16.59 16.41
CA THR A 145 20.62 17.78 17.20
C THR A 145 19.65 18.91 16.84
N CYS A 146 19.16 19.63 17.85
CA CYS A 146 18.22 20.73 17.66
C CYS A 146 18.37 21.80 18.74
N GLU A 147 17.85 22.99 18.48
CA GLU A 147 17.85 24.09 19.42
C GLU A 147 16.52 24.85 19.34
N ALA A 148 16.07 25.39 20.46
CA ALA A 148 14.81 26.12 20.52
C ALA A 148 14.85 27.36 19.61
N ASP A 149 13.74 27.60 18.89
CA ASP A 149 13.53 28.79 18.03
C ASP A 149 14.57 29.02 16.90
N LEU A 150 15.37 27.99 16.58
CA LEU A 150 16.35 27.94 15.51
C LEU A 150 15.94 26.89 14.46
N TYR A 151 15.23 27.36 13.43
CA TYR A 151 14.73 26.49 12.36
C TYR A 151 15.78 26.23 11.26
N ASP A 152 16.73 27.15 11.08
CA ASP A 152 17.92 27.02 10.23
C ASP A 152 19.12 26.51 11.04
N TYR A 153 18.90 25.45 11.81
CA TYR A 153 19.94 24.81 12.61
C TYR A 153 20.69 23.77 11.76
N ASN A 154 22.00 23.67 11.94
CA ASN A 154 22.81 22.65 11.27
C ASN A 154 22.66 21.31 11.99
N HIS A 155 21.54 20.64 11.72
CA HIS A 155 21.18 19.35 12.31
C HIS A 155 22.18 18.25 11.95
N GLU A 156 22.53 17.43 12.94
CA GLU A 156 23.28 16.18 12.81
C GLU A 156 22.43 15.05 13.40
N ILE A 157 22.44 13.88 12.76
CA ILE A 157 21.74 12.70 13.26
C ILE A 157 22.44 12.24 14.54
N ILE A 158 21.67 12.00 15.60
CA ILE A 158 22.14 11.53 16.92
C ILE A 158 21.50 10.22 17.35
N GLU A 159 20.43 9.77 16.68
CA GLU A 159 19.85 8.44 16.82
C GLU A 159 19.51 7.86 15.43
N PHE A 160 19.94 6.63 15.20
CA PHE A 160 19.69 5.87 13.97
C PHE A 160 18.97 4.56 14.31
N PRO A 161 17.63 4.57 14.41
CA PRO A 161 16.82 3.37 14.51
C PRO A 161 16.44 2.84 13.12
N ALA A 162 16.31 1.53 12.99
CA ALA A 162 15.64 0.90 11.86
C ALA A 162 14.88 -0.36 12.28
N ILE A 163 13.60 -0.44 11.94
CA ILE A 163 12.74 -1.58 12.24
C ILE A 163 12.50 -2.38 10.96
N LEU A 164 12.87 -3.65 10.96
CA LEU A 164 12.62 -4.55 9.85
C LEU A 164 11.23 -5.19 10.00
N VAL A 165 10.38 -4.97 9.00
CA VAL A 165 9.02 -5.55 8.94
C VAL A 165 8.93 -6.51 7.77
N ASP A 166 8.56 -7.76 8.04
CA ASP A 166 8.23 -8.74 6.99
C ASP A 166 6.84 -8.43 6.44
N VAL A 167 6.76 -8.13 5.14
CA VAL A 167 5.52 -7.67 4.49
C VAL A 167 4.47 -8.78 4.43
N ARG A 168 4.90 -10.05 4.28
CA ARG A 168 4.01 -11.20 4.12
C ARG A 168 3.48 -11.66 5.47
N LYS A 169 4.38 -11.78 6.45
CA LYS A 169 4.03 -12.19 7.82
C LYS A 169 3.38 -11.06 8.62
N LYS A 170 3.64 -9.81 8.24
CA LYS A 170 3.11 -8.58 8.89
C LYS A 170 3.57 -8.50 10.34
N GLU A 171 4.84 -8.78 10.56
CA GLU A 171 5.47 -8.78 11.87
C GLU A 171 6.80 -8.04 11.81
N ILE A 172 7.22 -7.53 12.97
CA ILE A 172 8.58 -7.01 13.15
C ILE A 172 9.49 -8.22 13.31
N VAL A 173 10.50 -8.33 12.46
CA VAL A 173 11.43 -9.47 12.45
C VAL A 173 12.78 -9.15 13.05
N ASP A 174 13.21 -7.89 12.99
CA ASP A 174 14.47 -7.46 13.60
C ASP A 174 14.51 -5.93 13.81
N VAL A 175 15.45 -5.48 14.63
CA VAL A 175 15.65 -4.08 15.01
C VAL A 175 17.14 -3.74 14.99
N PHE A 176 17.49 -2.70 14.24
CA PHE A 176 18.76 -2.00 14.38
C PHE A 176 18.56 -0.72 15.18
N HIS A 177 19.50 -0.42 16.07
CA HIS A 177 19.51 0.81 16.84
C HIS A 177 20.92 1.21 17.18
N SER A 178 21.25 2.48 16.95
CA SER A 178 22.50 3.08 17.40
C SER A 178 22.30 4.55 17.67
N TYR A 179 22.94 5.05 18.73
CA TYR A 179 23.21 6.49 18.83
C TYR A 179 24.33 6.87 17.88
N VAL A 180 24.40 8.15 17.53
CA VAL A 180 25.40 8.71 16.62
C VAL A 180 26.07 9.90 17.30
N ARG A 181 27.39 9.99 17.21
CA ARG A 181 28.15 11.10 17.77
C ARG A 181 28.18 12.28 16.78
N PRO A 182 27.57 13.44 17.12
CA PRO A 182 27.68 14.64 16.30
C PRO A 182 29.10 15.21 16.37
N LEU A 183 29.60 15.71 15.25
CA LEU A 183 30.96 16.23 15.11
C LEU A 183 31.00 17.76 14.92
N ALA A 184 29.98 18.34 14.29
CA ALA A 184 29.90 19.79 14.09
C ALA A 184 29.39 20.51 15.36
N ASN A 185 28.38 19.95 16.02
CA ASN A 185 27.82 20.40 17.29
C ASN A 185 27.84 19.27 18.34
N PRO A 186 29.02 18.94 18.92
CA PRO A 186 29.15 17.79 19.83
C PRO A 186 28.34 17.91 21.13
N GLN A 187 28.07 19.14 21.58
CA GLN A 187 27.33 19.41 22.81
C GLN A 187 25.85 19.57 22.50
N LEU A 188 25.02 18.70 23.07
CA LEU A 188 23.57 18.76 22.93
C LEU A 188 23.02 19.95 23.72
N SER A 189 22.07 20.67 23.13
CA SER A 189 21.32 21.68 23.87
C SER A 189 20.44 21.01 24.94
N GLU A 190 20.09 21.77 25.99
CA GLU A 190 19.13 21.30 27.01
C GLU A 190 17.78 20.98 26.37
N PHE A 191 17.35 21.79 25.40
CA PHE A 191 16.13 21.55 24.63
C PHE A 191 16.18 20.22 23.88
N CYS A 192 17.27 19.93 23.16
CA CYS A 192 17.44 18.69 22.42
C CYS A 192 17.40 17.48 23.34
N SER A 193 18.13 17.54 24.46
CA SER A 193 18.18 16.44 25.43
C SER A 193 16.81 16.22 26.09
N ALA A 194 16.08 17.29 26.43
CA ALA A 194 14.73 17.19 27.00
C ALA A 194 13.71 16.69 25.98
N PHE A 195 13.82 17.11 24.72
CA PHE A 195 12.92 16.71 23.63
C PHE A 195 13.12 15.24 23.27
N THR A 196 14.35 14.83 22.94
CA THR A 196 14.68 13.48 22.46
C THR A 196 14.85 12.45 23.59
N GLY A 197 15.19 12.92 24.80
CA GLY A 197 15.58 12.04 25.91
C GLY A 197 16.99 11.48 25.81
N ILE A 198 17.74 11.87 24.78
CA ILE A 198 19.13 11.47 24.57
C ILE A 198 20.02 12.32 25.48
N THR A 199 20.94 11.66 26.20
CA THR A 199 21.87 12.33 27.10
C THR A 199 23.21 12.60 26.41
N GLN A 200 23.95 13.60 26.91
CA GLN A 200 25.29 13.88 26.40
C GLN A 200 26.22 12.65 26.48
N GLU A 201 26.13 11.88 27.56
CA GLU A 201 26.93 10.66 27.75
C GLU A 201 26.65 9.61 26.66
N MET A 202 25.41 9.51 26.18
CA MET A 202 25.04 8.56 25.11
C MET A 202 25.71 8.94 23.79
N VAL A 203 25.70 10.22 23.40
CA VAL A 203 26.32 10.67 22.15
C VAL A 203 27.85 10.71 22.24
N ASP A 204 28.42 10.99 23.42
CA ASP A 204 29.87 10.99 23.62
C ASP A 204 30.48 9.60 23.41
N LYS A 205 29.77 8.55 23.87
CA LYS A 205 30.15 7.14 23.72
C LYS A 205 29.79 6.55 22.35
N ALA A 206 28.99 7.25 21.56
CA ALA A 206 28.53 6.76 20.27
C ALA A 206 29.61 6.81 19.18
N LEU A 207 29.39 6.04 18.12
CA LEU A 207 30.22 6.08 16.92
C LEU A 207 29.83 7.27 16.03
N PRO A 208 30.78 7.85 15.27
CA PRO A 208 30.48 8.78 14.19
C PRO A 208 29.50 8.21 13.16
N PHE A 209 28.80 9.09 12.45
CA PHE A 209 27.75 8.71 11.51
C PHE A 209 28.18 7.68 10.45
N ILE A 210 29.38 7.80 9.88
CA ILE A 210 29.85 6.86 8.83
C ILE A 210 29.98 5.45 9.38
N ASP A 211 30.55 5.28 10.57
CA ASP A 211 30.71 3.97 11.20
C ASP A 211 29.35 3.35 11.59
N VAL A 212 28.39 4.17 12.01
CA VAL A 212 27.01 3.73 12.26
C VAL A 212 26.31 3.35 10.97
N LEU A 213 26.51 4.10 9.89
CA LEU A 213 25.98 3.77 8.57
C LEU A 213 26.54 2.44 8.07
N ASP A 214 27.85 2.18 8.24
CA ASP A 214 28.46 0.89 7.89
C ASP A 214 27.91 -0.26 8.74
N SER A 215 27.70 -0.03 10.04
CA SER A 215 27.05 -1.00 10.94
C SER A 215 25.61 -1.30 10.49
N PHE A 216 24.87 -0.27 10.08
CA PHE A 216 23.54 -0.40 9.52
C PHE A 216 23.54 -1.19 8.20
N ARG A 217 24.52 -0.93 7.31
CA ARG A 217 24.70 -1.69 6.07
C ARG A 217 25.01 -3.16 6.33
N ALA A 218 25.88 -3.46 7.30
CA ALA A 218 26.16 -4.83 7.70
C ALA A 218 24.90 -5.53 8.23
N TRP A 219 24.12 -4.84 9.06
CA TRP A 219 22.83 -5.36 9.54
C TRP A 219 21.84 -5.63 8.40
N MET A 220 21.73 -4.74 7.41
CA MET A 220 20.91 -4.96 6.22
C MET A 220 21.34 -6.20 5.43
N GLN A 221 22.66 -6.44 5.32
CA GLN A 221 23.22 -7.59 4.61
C GLN A 221 22.92 -8.92 5.29
N LEU A 222 22.82 -8.97 6.64
CA LEU A 222 22.40 -10.18 7.37
C LEU A 222 21.01 -10.66 6.92
N HIS A 223 20.14 -9.73 6.55
CA HIS A 223 18.80 -9.99 6.02
C HIS A 223 18.75 -10.06 4.49
N HIS A 224 19.91 -10.10 3.83
CA HIS A 224 20.06 -10.14 2.37
C HIS A 224 19.43 -8.93 1.64
N LEU A 225 19.17 -7.83 2.36
CA LEU A 225 18.56 -6.64 1.79
C LEU A 225 19.54 -5.98 0.80
N GLY A 226 19.06 -5.71 -0.42
CA GLY A 226 19.89 -5.17 -1.50
C GLY A 226 20.49 -6.24 -2.43
N GLN A 227 20.28 -7.52 -2.14
CA GLN A 227 20.52 -8.61 -3.10
C GLN A 227 19.34 -8.72 -4.08
N LYS A 228 19.56 -9.30 -5.26
CA LYS A 228 18.56 -9.32 -6.35
C LYS A 228 17.27 -10.05 -5.96
N GLU A 229 17.39 -10.98 -5.02
CA GLU A 229 16.32 -11.90 -4.60
C GLU A 229 15.42 -11.29 -3.51
N VAL A 230 15.87 -10.26 -2.80
CA VAL A 230 15.16 -9.69 -1.64
C VAL A 230 14.84 -8.22 -1.88
N ARG A 231 13.54 -7.91 -1.98
CA ARG A 231 13.08 -6.56 -2.30
C ARG A 231 12.67 -5.84 -1.04
N TYR A 232 13.09 -4.60 -0.89
CA TYR A 232 12.75 -3.79 0.27
C TYR A 232 12.50 -2.33 -0.12
N ALA A 233 11.94 -1.57 0.81
CA ALA A 233 11.91 -0.11 0.75
C ALA A 233 12.05 0.49 2.14
N PHE A 234 12.66 1.68 2.19
CA PHE A 234 12.62 2.52 3.37
C PHE A 234 11.24 3.12 3.58
N VAL A 235 10.83 3.25 4.84
CA VAL A 235 9.54 3.83 5.23
C VAL A 235 9.78 4.86 6.33
N THR A 236 9.20 6.05 6.19
CA THR A 236 9.39 7.18 7.11
C THR A 236 8.09 7.90 7.42
N ASP A 237 8.01 8.60 8.55
CA ASP A 237 6.85 9.43 8.94
C ASP A 237 6.91 10.83 8.33
N GLY A 238 6.93 10.88 7.00
CA GLY A 238 7.02 12.12 6.23
C GLY A 238 8.29 12.20 5.39
N PRO A 239 8.56 13.36 4.76
CA PRO A 239 9.72 13.51 3.90
C PRO A 239 11.02 13.82 4.66
N TRP A 240 10.94 14.22 5.93
CA TRP A 240 12.01 14.96 6.61
C TRP A 240 13.24 14.13 6.91
N ASP A 241 13.07 12.89 7.36
CA ASP A 241 14.14 11.95 7.67
C ASP A 241 15.14 11.83 6.52
N ILE A 242 14.63 11.57 5.33
CA ILE A 242 15.47 11.38 4.14
C ILE A 242 15.78 12.71 3.46
N ALA A 243 14.76 13.51 3.17
CA ALA A 243 14.92 14.69 2.32
C ALA A 243 15.64 15.84 3.01
N LYS A 244 15.63 15.92 4.34
CA LYS A 244 16.35 16.93 5.11
C LYS A 244 17.49 16.30 5.90
N PHE A 245 17.19 15.48 6.91
CA PHE A 245 18.18 15.08 7.92
C PHE A 245 19.29 14.19 7.35
N PHE A 246 18.94 13.10 6.67
CA PHE A 246 19.91 12.21 6.04
C PHE A 246 20.73 12.91 4.97
N GLN A 247 20.08 13.74 4.14
CA GLN A 247 20.75 14.54 3.12
C GLN A 247 21.75 15.54 3.74
N MET A 248 21.37 16.27 4.79
CA MET A 248 22.27 17.17 5.52
C MET A 248 23.44 16.41 6.13
N GLN A 249 23.18 15.27 6.75
CA GLN A 249 24.20 14.43 7.36
C GLN A 249 25.19 13.90 6.30
N CYS A 250 24.70 13.46 5.14
CA CYS A 250 25.54 13.04 4.01
C CYS A 250 26.50 14.15 3.57
N ILE A 251 26.01 15.40 3.45
CA ILE A 251 26.84 16.55 3.07
C ILE A 251 27.93 16.80 4.13
N GLN A 252 27.55 16.81 5.40
CA GLN A 252 28.48 17.05 6.52
C GLN A 252 29.53 15.94 6.65
N SER A 253 29.15 14.70 6.40
CA SER A 253 30.04 13.53 6.41
C SER A 253 30.76 13.30 5.08
N LYS A 254 30.67 14.23 4.11
CA LYS A 254 31.32 14.15 2.78
C LYS A 254 30.90 12.93 1.95
N LEU A 255 29.68 12.44 2.16
CA LEU A 255 29.06 11.35 1.41
C LEU A 255 28.21 11.92 0.25
N ASN A 256 28.87 12.32 -0.84
CA ASN A 256 28.22 12.85 -2.03
C ASN A 256 28.67 12.05 -3.27
N PRO A 257 27.74 11.51 -4.09
CA PRO A 257 26.30 11.69 -4.02
C PRO A 257 25.61 10.85 -2.92
N ILE A 258 24.43 11.29 -2.49
CA ILE A 258 23.60 10.57 -1.50
C ILE A 258 23.42 9.12 -1.99
N PRO A 259 23.55 8.11 -1.11
CA PRO A 259 23.33 6.70 -1.47
C PRO A 259 22.03 6.50 -2.26
N HIS A 260 22.13 5.79 -3.39
CA HIS A 260 21.05 5.70 -4.38
C HIS A 260 19.76 5.09 -3.82
N ASP A 261 19.87 4.07 -2.98
CA ASP A 261 18.76 3.39 -2.34
C ASP A 261 17.98 4.29 -1.36
N PHE A 262 18.67 5.19 -0.67
CA PHE A 262 18.03 6.21 0.18
C PHE A 262 17.27 7.28 -0.61
N ARG A 263 17.40 7.34 -1.94
CA ARG A 263 16.68 8.33 -2.76
C ARG A 263 15.23 7.96 -3.03
N PHE A 264 14.81 6.75 -2.64
CA PHE A 264 13.46 6.25 -2.88
C PHE A 264 12.89 5.71 -1.57
N TYR A 265 11.76 6.26 -1.14
CA TYR A 265 11.17 5.84 0.13
C TYR A 265 9.64 5.94 0.11
N VAL A 266 9.04 5.25 1.08
CA VAL A 266 7.61 5.28 1.34
C VAL A 266 7.34 6.29 2.44
N ASN A 267 6.79 7.44 2.08
CA ASN A 267 6.21 8.35 3.05
C ASN A 267 4.87 7.76 3.53
N VAL A 268 4.85 7.24 4.76
CA VAL A 268 3.68 6.54 5.31
C VAL A 268 2.49 7.49 5.50
N ARG A 269 2.72 8.77 5.85
CA ARG A 269 1.65 9.77 6.03
C ARG A 269 0.80 9.90 4.77
N ARG A 270 1.44 9.92 3.60
CA ARG A 270 0.72 10.01 2.31
C ARG A 270 -0.08 8.75 2.03
N SER A 271 0.53 7.59 2.25
CA SER A 271 -0.16 6.31 2.06
C SER A 271 -1.35 6.19 3.01
N PHE A 272 -1.20 6.64 4.26
CA PHE A 272 -2.25 6.71 5.26
C PHE A 272 -3.39 7.64 4.83
N ALA A 273 -3.04 8.88 4.44
CA ALA A 273 -4.00 9.88 3.98
C ALA A 273 -4.89 9.35 2.84
N ASN A 274 -4.27 8.72 1.85
CA ASN A 274 -4.94 8.17 0.68
C ASN A 274 -5.93 7.05 1.03
N LYS A 275 -5.66 6.29 2.10
CA LYS A 275 -6.50 5.17 2.53
C LYS A 275 -7.61 5.64 3.48
N TYR A 276 -7.26 6.37 4.53
CA TYR A 276 -8.14 6.62 5.68
C TYR A 276 -8.73 8.05 5.69
N CYS A 277 -8.07 9.04 5.09
CA CYS A 277 -8.43 10.46 5.27
C CYS A 277 -9.21 11.07 4.08
N LYS A 278 -9.82 10.26 3.20
CA LYS A 278 -10.52 10.75 1.99
C LYS A 278 -11.61 11.79 2.23
N LYS A 279 -12.19 11.83 3.44
CA LYS A 279 -13.26 12.77 3.81
C LYS A 279 -12.74 14.10 4.39
N HIS A 280 -11.49 14.14 4.87
CA HIS A 280 -10.89 15.32 5.52
C HIS A 280 -9.42 15.51 5.08
N PRO A 281 -9.17 15.88 3.81
CA PRO A 281 -7.82 15.95 3.24
C PRO A 281 -6.96 17.11 3.77
N THR A 282 -7.54 18.07 4.49
CA THR A 282 -6.87 19.31 4.94
C THR A 282 -6.23 19.21 6.33
N GLN A 283 -6.44 18.12 7.08
CA GLN A 283 -5.85 17.97 8.40
C GLN A 283 -4.40 17.49 8.30
N LYS A 284 -3.48 18.17 8.99
CA LYS A 284 -2.10 17.69 9.16
C LYS A 284 -2.13 16.31 9.82
N ILE A 285 -1.53 15.32 9.16
CA ILE A 285 -1.40 13.95 9.66
C ILE A 285 -0.01 13.84 10.28
N ASN A 286 0.05 13.46 11.54
CA ASN A 286 1.27 13.11 12.28
C ASN A 286 1.10 11.72 12.90
N LEU A 287 2.18 11.19 13.48
CA LEU A 287 2.20 9.87 14.12
C LEU A 287 1.04 9.68 15.11
N SER A 288 0.88 10.57 16.08
CA SER A 288 -0.17 10.49 17.11
C SER A 288 -1.58 10.46 16.51
N ARG A 289 -1.84 11.25 15.45
CA ARG A 289 -3.13 11.21 14.73
C ARG A 289 -3.34 9.92 13.95
N MET A 290 -2.31 9.36 13.32
CA MET A 290 -2.44 8.06 12.64
C MET A 290 -2.79 6.96 13.63
N LEU A 291 -2.10 6.91 14.78
CA LEU A 291 -2.41 5.97 15.86
C LEU A 291 -3.84 6.15 16.37
N THR A 292 -4.24 7.39 16.67
CA THR A 292 -5.58 7.70 17.17
C THR A 292 -6.66 7.28 16.16
N SER A 293 -6.46 7.55 14.86
CA SER A 293 -7.40 7.16 13.80
C SER A 293 -7.51 5.64 13.61
N LEU A 294 -6.51 4.87 14.06
CA LEU A 294 -6.52 3.41 14.03
C LEU A 294 -6.96 2.79 15.37
N ASN A 295 -7.35 3.61 16.35
CA ASN A 295 -7.62 3.21 17.74
C ASN A 295 -6.43 2.51 18.40
N MET A 296 -5.22 2.97 18.12
CA MET A 296 -3.97 2.51 18.70
C MET A 296 -3.42 3.56 19.66
N LYS A 297 -2.69 3.11 20.68
CA LYS A 297 -1.99 4.00 21.62
C LYS A 297 -0.51 4.05 21.25
N PHE A 298 0.11 5.19 21.53
CA PHE A 298 1.56 5.30 21.47
C PHE A 298 2.18 4.41 22.56
N GLU A 299 3.23 3.67 22.21
CA GLU A 299 4.00 2.87 23.15
C GLU A 299 5.45 3.33 23.19
N GLY A 300 5.99 3.52 24.39
CA GLY A 300 7.33 4.05 24.60
C GLY A 300 7.33 5.55 24.89
N ARG A 301 8.43 6.22 24.57
CA ARG A 301 8.61 7.67 24.74
C ARG A 301 8.48 8.39 23.39
N GLU A 302 7.62 9.40 23.30
CA GLU A 302 7.55 10.26 22.10
C GLU A 302 8.90 10.95 21.89
N HIS A 303 9.36 11.09 20.64
CA HIS A 303 10.67 11.65 20.26
C HIS A 303 11.87 10.80 20.71
N SER A 304 11.63 9.52 21.02
CA SER A 304 12.67 8.49 21.01
C SER A 304 12.58 7.82 19.64
N GLY A 305 13.59 7.98 18.79
CA GLY A 305 13.51 7.54 17.40
C GLY A 305 13.20 6.05 17.29
N LEU A 306 13.73 5.23 18.21
CA LEU A 306 13.42 3.81 18.28
C LEU A 306 11.93 3.53 18.56
N ASP A 307 11.34 4.24 19.50
CA ASP A 307 9.94 4.04 19.87
C ASP A 307 9.00 4.61 18.80
N ASP A 308 9.34 5.75 18.22
CA ASP A 308 8.61 6.33 17.08
C ASP A 308 8.66 5.36 15.88
N SER A 309 9.83 4.83 15.54
CA SER A 309 9.99 3.81 14.48
C SER A 309 9.16 2.55 14.74
N LYS A 310 9.08 2.07 15.98
CA LYS A 310 8.22 0.93 16.35
C LYS A 310 6.73 1.25 16.18
N ASN A 311 6.29 2.45 16.57
CA ASN A 311 4.90 2.87 16.39
C ASN A 311 4.56 3.04 14.90
N ILE A 312 5.48 3.59 14.10
CA ILE A 312 5.34 3.65 12.64
C ILE A 312 5.25 2.24 12.04
N ALA A 313 6.10 1.30 12.48
CA ALA A 313 6.06 -0.10 12.04
C ALA A 313 4.72 -0.77 12.36
N LYS A 314 4.14 -0.51 13.54
CA LYS A 314 2.80 -0.98 13.90
C LYS A 314 1.71 -0.42 13.01
N ILE A 315 1.80 0.87 12.63
CA ILE A 315 0.89 1.47 11.64
C ILE A 315 1.05 0.78 10.30
N VAL A 316 2.29 0.56 9.83
CA VAL A 316 2.58 -0.14 8.57
C VAL A 316 1.97 -1.55 8.58
N ILE A 317 2.17 -2.32 9.65
CA ILE A 317 1.58 -3.66 9.84
C ILE A 317 0.05 -3.59 9.78
N ARG A 318 -0.56 -2.63 10.48
CA ARG A 318 -2.02 -2.45 10.43
C ARG A 318 -2.50 -2.10 9.03
N MET A 319 -1.79 -1.22 8.32
CA MET A 319 -2.08 -0.85 6.94
C MET A 319 -2.00 -2.04 5.98
N LEU A 320 -1.00 -2.92 6.16
CA LEU A 320 -0.87 -4.18 5.44
C LEU A 320 -2.03 -5.14 5.75
N GLY A 321 -2.47 -5.22 7.01
CA GLY A 321 -3.66 -5.96 7.43
C GLY A 321 -4.93 -5.46 6.74
N ASP A 322 -5.07 -4.14 6.62
CA ASP A 322 -6.19 -3.47 5.95
C ASP A 322 -6.09 -3.48 4.41
N LYS A 323 -5.13 -4.22 3.85
CA LYS A 323 -4.86 -4.35 2.41
C LYS A 323 -4.61 -3.00 1.74
N SER A 324 -3.81 -2.15 2.37
CA SER A 324 -3.38 -0.87 1.82
C SER A 324 -2.21 -1.05 0.85
N GLU A 325 -2.23 -0.35 -0.28
CA GLU A 325 -1.15 -0.35 -1.27
C GLU A 325 -0.04 0.61 -0.79
N LEU A 326 0.94 0.06 -0.09
CA LEU A 326 2.18 0.75 0.28
C LEU A 326 3.16 0.59 -0.88
N ARG A 327 3.74 1.71 -1.33
CA ARG A 327 4.70 1.77 -2.42
C ARG A 327 5.57 2.99 -2.26
N VAL A 328 6.77 2.96 -2.84
CA VAL A 328 7.58 4.17 -3.01
C VAL A 328 6.70 5.24 -3.65
N ASN A 329 6.58 6.36 -2.95
CA ASN A 329 5.66 7.44 -3.29
C ASN A 329 6.35 8.81 -3.28
N GLU A 330 7.62 8.86 -2.88
CA GLU A 330 8.50 10.02 -2.93
C GLU A 330 9.91 9.57 -3.39
N LYS A 331 10.56 10.41 -4.22
CA LYS A 331 11.97 10.27 -4.57
C LYS A 331 12.73 11.58 -4.45
N LEU A 332 14.04 11.49 -4.26
CA LEU A 332 14.96 12.61 -4.31
C LEU A 332 15.46 12.82 -5.75
N VAL A 333 15.30 14.04 -6.27
CA VAL A 333 15.77 14.45 -7.60
C VAL A 333 16.75 15.61 -7.45
N ARG A 334 17.87 15.56 -8.17
CA ARG A 334 18.90 16.59 -8.11
C ARG A 334 18.37 17.89 -8.71
N ILE A 335 18.59 19.01 -8.03
CA ILE A 335 18.21 20.34 -8.53
C ILE A 335 19.21 20.75 -9.62
N LYS A 336 18.71 21.17 -10.79
CA LYS A 336 19.56 21.72 -11.86
C LYS A 336 19.95 23.17 -11.55
N ASP A 337 21.17 23.57 -11.92
CA ASP A 337 21.68 24.93 -11.73
C ASP A 337 20.79 25.93 -12.49
N GLY A 338 19.93 26.64 -11.77
CA GLY A 338 18.96 27.60 -12.33
C GLY A 338 17.53 27.47 -11.78
N GLU A 339 17.18 26.35 -11.14
CA GLU A 339 15.83 26.12 -10.59
C GLU A 339 15.66 26.55 -9.12
N LYS A 340 16.69 27.15 -8.51
CA LYS A 340 16.60 27.63 -7.12
C LYS A 340 15.57 28.75 -7.00
N ALA A 341 14.54 28.52 -6.18
CA ALA A 341 13.48 29.50 -5.97
C ALA A 341 14.01 30.75 -5.25
N LYS A 342 13.69 31.94 -5.77
CA LYS A 342 13.97 33.21 -5.10
C LYS A 342 13.19 33.27 -3.79
N LEU A 343 13.85 33.70 -2.70
CA LEU A 343 13.22 33.97 -1.42
C LEU A 343 12.10 35.00 -1.61
N LEU A 344 10.89 34.69 -1.14
CA LEU A 344 9.75 35.61 -1.24
C LEU A 344 9.83 36.66 -0.11
N PRO A 345 9.54 37.95 -0.39
CA PRO A 345 9.78 39.04 0.56
C PRO A 345 8.87 39.03 1.81
N ASP A 346 7.70 38.37 1.77
CA ASP A 346 6.66 38.41 2.83
C ASP A 346 6.54 37.12 3.68
N MET A 347 7.61 36.34 3.80
CA MET A 347 7.58 35.10 4.59
C MET A 347 7.91 35.33 6.06
N ASN A 348 7.15 34.67 6.94
CA ASN A 348 7.47 34.61 8.37
C ASN A 348 8.84 33.92 8.58
N LYS A 349 9.44 34.07 9.76
CA LYS A 349 10.79 33.55 10.06
C LYS A 349 10.89 32.04 9.81
N GLU A 350 9.92 31.26 10.30
CA GLU A 350 9.91 29.80 10.14
C GLU A 350 9.85 29.36 8.67
N ASP A 351 8.98 29.97 7.87
CA ASP A 351 8.83 29.64 6.45
C ASP A 351 10.04 30.10 5.64
N ARG A 352 10.66 31.23 6.02
CA ARG A 352 11.91 31.72 5.43
C ARG A 352 13.04 30.74 5.69
N ASP A 353 13.27 30.37 6.96
CA ASP A 353 14.28 29.39 7.35
C ASP A 353 14.01 28.06 6.65
N ARG A 354 12.72 27.68 6.51
CA ARG A 354 12.34 26.50 5.74
C ARG A 354 12.71 26.58 4.26
N GLN A 355 12.62 27.75 3.66
CA GLN A 355 13.00 27.95 2.27
C GLN A 355 14.53 27.99 2.10
N THR A 356 15.24 28.53 3.07
CA THR A 356 16.72 28.61 3.08
C THR A 356 17.34 27.23 2.95
N TRP A 357 17.02 26.28 3.83
CA TRP A 357 17.60 24.94 3.72
C TRP A 357 17.16 24.22 2.44
N ARG A 358 15.91 24.39 1.97
CA ARG A 358 15.46 23.80 0.68
C ARG A 358 16.31 24.25 -0.49
N ASN A 359 16.73 25.50 -0.49
CA ASN A 359 17.57 26.08 -1.53
C ASN A 359 19.04 25.66 -1.41
N ASN A 360 19.48 25.26 -0.23
CA ASN A 360 20.85 24.83 0.07
C ASN A 360 21.06 23.33 -0.16
N LEU A 361 20.01 22.53 -0.14
CA LEU A 361 20.09 21.09 -0.37
C LEU A 361 20.17 20.74 -1.88
N PRO A 362 21.06 19.82 -2.29
CA PRO A 362 21.23 19.43 -3.69
C PRO A 362 20.06 18.63 -4.28
N TYR A 363 19.24 17.99 -3.46
CA TYR A 363 18.09 17.19 -3.89
C TYR A 363 16.77 17.72 -3.36
N MET A 364 15.73 17.67 -4.19
CA MET A 364 14.35 17.99 -3.85
C MET A 364 13.45 16.75 -3.90
N VAL A 365 12.37 16.78 -3.10
CA VAL A 365 11.37 15.71 -3.09
C VAL A 365 10.46 15.83 -4.32
N GLN A 366 10.43 14.78 -5.13
CA GLN A 366 9.45 14.57 -6.18
C GLN A 366 8.45 13.49 -5.77
N GLN A 367 7.16 13.77 -5.93
CA GLN A 367 6.11 12.79 -5.65
C GLN A 367 5.98 11.79 -6.79
N ILE A 368 5.87 10.51 -6.44
CA ILE A 368 5.71 9.42 -7.41
C ILE A 368 4.22 9.06 -7.51
N SER A 369 3.67 9.24 -8.71
CA SER A 369 2.31 8.81 -9.02
C SER A 369 2.20 7.29 -8.99
N ARG A 370 0.98 6.78 -8.84
CA ARG A 370 0.76 5.33 -8.87
C ARG A 370 1.15 4.73 -10.22
N ASP A 371 0.91 5.43 -11.31
CA ASP A 371 1.18 4.94 -12.65
C ASP A 371 2.69 4.90 -12.93
N SER A 372 3.42 5.96 -12.52
CA SER A 372 4.90 6.02 -12.59
C SER A 372 5.57 4.93 -11.76
N PHE A 373 5.02 4.62 -10.57
CA PHE A 373 5.51 3.49 -9.76
C PHE A 373 5.34 2.14 -10.49
N VAL A 374 4.17 1.91 -11.09
CA VAL A 374 3.85 0.63 -11.74
C VAL A 374 4.55 0.46 -13.09
N SER A 375 4.83 1.54 -13.82
CA SER A 375 5.59 1.49 -15.07
C SER A 375 7.10 1.32 -14.83
N GLY A 376 7.59 1.68 -13.65
CA GLY A 376 9.02 1.67 -13.33
C GLY A 376 9.74 2.97 -13.69
N GLU A 377 9.06 3.92 -14.36
CA GLU A 377 9.60 5.25 -14.74
C GLU A 377 10.19 6.02 -13.55
N TYR A 378 9.72 5.75 -12.33
CA TYR A 378 10.26 6.42 -11.16
C TYR A 378 11.73 6.08 -10.89
N LEU A 379 12.20 4.91 -11.35
CA LEU A 379 13.59 4.46 -11.22
C LEU A 379 14.53 5.18 -12.19
N ASP A 380 14.00 5.86 -13.22
CA ASP A 380 14.80 6.67 -14.13
C ASP A 380 15.46 7.77 -13.30
N CYS A 381 16.79 7.69 -13.20
CA CYS A 381 17.61 8.52 -12.34
C CYS A 381 18.58 9.33 -13.21
N ASP A 382 18.40 10.65 -13.20
CA ASP A 382 19.22 11.61 -13.95
C ASP A 382 20.74 11.51 -13.66
N THR A 383 21.15 10.88 -12.56
CA THR A 383 22.57 10.71 -12.19
C THR A 383 23.14 9.32 -12.46
N CYS A 384 22.29 8.33 -12.76
CA CYS A 384 22.76 6.98 -13.08
C CYS A 384 23.29 6.87 -14.52
N ASP A 385 22.92 7.83 -15.38
CA ASP A 385 23.42 7.95 -16.74
C ASP A 385 24.73 8.76 -16.83
N GLU A 386 25.25 9.27 -15.71
CA GLU A 386 26.49 10.09 -15.65
C GLU A 386 27.75 9.27 -15.28
N GLY A 387 27.69 7.93 -15.29
CA GLY A 387 28.83 7.09 -14.91
C GLY A 387 28.89 5.74 -15.64
N ASP A 388 29.46 5.76 -16.85
CA ASP A 388 30.26 4.68 -17.44
C ASP A 388 31.70 5.16 -17.61
#